data_AF-A0A954A5Y4-F1
#
_entry.id   AF-A0A954A5Y4-F1
#
_cell.length_a   1.000
_cell.length_b   1.000
_cell.length_c   1.000
_cell.angle_alpha   90.00
_cell.angle_beta   90.00
_cell.angle_gamma   90.00
#
_symmetry.space_group_name_H-M   'P 1'
#
loop_
_entity.id
_entity.type
_entity.pdbx_description
1 polymer ?
#
loop_
_entity_poly.entity_id
_entity_poly.type
_entity_poly.pdbx_seq_one_letter_code
_entity_poly.pdbx_strand_id
1 'polypeptide(L)'
;MASLKSVPTLILTAVSLALVAGVFFYFELERVSPGPLHSVHAIDGEIAEQSCDDCHGKGSTSMADACGACHEAITRQIADGKGLHAELGAELTGTCGLCHADHHGDSVALVNETSFARAGLGSAEDYRPRHDRFPLTGVHVKPRCEECHPNAFADRVPATEKRYLDALAACASCHRDPHAGDFGTDCDSCHGTETPFETGTEFDHAVWFPLIDAHADVACAKCHRAGTEWSVLELRRAKAQGEVRATRVCASCHENPHQGGSSIRIAESRDCAKCHTVTRFEDAEFGADQHAAIGVRLAGAHLRVACEQCHRSNFVLPAAGSPEPMNQCDSCHRSPHDRAPVRLEHDTPCTRCHDVESFDHLSITTIDHGQFGFELTGSHLALECTACHDGRRTAKPESETECASCHTSPHSAS
;
A
#
# COMPACT_ATOMS: atom_id res chain seq x y z
N MET A 1 -69.48 63.49 59.86
CA MET A 1 -69.16 62.47 60.88
C MET A 1 -68.52 61.27 60.18
N ALA A 2 -67.19 61.28 60.03
CA ALA A 2 -66.46 60.18 59.41
C ALA A 2 -66.32 59.04 60.43
N SER A 3 -66.79 57.86 60.05
CA SER A 3 -66.91 56.67 60.90
C SER A 3 -65.54 56.18 61.38
N LEU A 4 -65.28 56.23 62.69
CA LEU A 4 -64.07 55.71 63.36
C LEU A 4 -63.93 54.16 63.30
N LYS A 5 -64.75 53.44 62.51
CA LYS A 5 -64.73 51.97 62.44
C LYS A 5 -63.60 51.36 61.60
N SER A 6 -62.79 52.15 60.89
CA SER A 6 -61.74 51.66 59.97
C SER A 6 -60.32 51.64 60.55
N VAL A 7 -60.09 52.31 61.70
CA VAL A 7 -58.78 52.37 62.36
C VAL A 7 -58.26 50.99 62.82
N PRO A 8 -59.08 50.09 63.40
CA PRO A 8 -58.61 48.78 63.83
C PRO A 8 -58.17 47.90 62.66
N THR A 9 -58.87 47.99 61.52
CA THR A 9 -58.58 47.18 60.33
C THR A 9 -57.29 47.62 59.64
N LEU A 10 -57.02 48.94 59.60
CA LEU A 10 -55.77 49.49 59.07
C LEU A 10 -54.55 49.13 59.93
N ILE A 11 -54.72 49.09 61.26
CA ILE A 11 -53.65 48.66 62.17
C ILE A 11 -53.38 47.15 62.00
N LEU A 12 -54.43 46.33 61.89
CA LEU A 12 -54.27 44.89 61.69
C LEU A 12 -53.59 44.57 60.35
N THR A 13 -53.96 45.25 59.26
CA THR A 13 -53.30 45.05 57.96
C THR A 13 -51.85 45.50 57.98
N ALA A 14 -51.53 46.62 58.62
CA ALA A 14 -50.15 47.08 58.77
C ALA A 14 -49.30 46.11 59.60
N VAL A 15 -49.83 45.57 60.69
CA VAL A 15 -49.14 44.58 61.53
C VAL A 15 -48.95 43.26 60.77
N SER A 16 -49.96 42.80 60.03
CA SER A 16 -49.83 41.60 59.19
C SER A 16 -48.81 41.77 58.06
N LEU A 17 -48.77 42.94 57.39
CA LEU A 17 -47.76 43.26 56.39
C LEU A 17 -46.35 43.33 57.01
N ALA A 18 -46.21 43.91 58.20
CA ALA A 18 -44.95 43.96 58.92
C ALA A 18 -44.48 42.57 59.36
N LEU A 19 -45.40 41.69 59.76
CA LEU A 19 -45.09 40.29 60.08
C LEU A 19 -44.67 39.49 58.85
N VAL A 20 -45.40 39.61 57.73
CA VAL A 20 -45.03 38.95 56.48
C VAL A 20 -43.68 39.47 55.98
N ALA A 21 -43.47 40.79 56.00
CA ALA A 21 -42.18 41.38 55.65
C ALA A 21 -41.07 40.95 56.60
N GLY A 22 -41.34 40.85 57.91
CA GLY A 22 -40.39 40.38 58.91
C GLY A 22 -40.00 38.92 58.73
N VAL A 23 -40.96 38.04 58.42
CA VAL A 23 -40.69 36.63 58.10
C VAL A 23 -39.89 36.50 56.81
N PHE A 24 -40.24 37.27 55.78
CA PHE A 24 -39.49 37.29 54.52
C PHE A 24 -38.06 37.79 54.73
N PHE A 25 -37.87 38.84 55.53
CA PHE A 25 -36.56 39.39 55.86
C PHE A 25 -35.73 38.45 56.73
N TYR A 26 -36.37 37.70 57.65
CA TYR A 26 -35.73 36.67 58.45
C TYR A 26 -35.20 35.51 57.59
N PHE A 27 -36.01 34.99 56.66
CA PHE A 27 -35.56 33.93 55.74
C PHE A 27 -34.48 34.41 54.76
N GLU A 28 -34.51 35.67 54.34
CA GLU A 28 -33.50 36.23 53.45
C GLU A 28 -32.16 36.51 54.15
N LEU A 29 -32.18 36.82 55.45
CA LEU A 29 -30.97 36.98 56.27
C LEU A 29 -30.34 35.64 56.67
N GLU A 30 -31.11 34.55 56.69
CA GLU A 30 -30.66 33.20 57.03
C GLU A 30 -30.54 32.29 55.80
N ARG A 31 -30.01 32.79 54.68
CA ARG A 31 -29.53 31.92 53.60
C ARG A 31 -28.30 31.14 54.10
N VAL A 32 -28.56 30.10 54.87
CA VAL A 32 -27.53 29.19 55.41
C VAL A 32 -27.29 28.08 54.41
N SER A 33 -26.02 27.82 54.11
CA SER A 33 -25.64 26.72 53.24
C SER A 33 -26.21 25.39 53.77
N PRO A 34 -26.89 24.57 52.94
CA PRO A 34 -27.45 23.29 53.37
C PRO A 34 -26.39 22.24 53.72
N GLY A 35 -25.12 22.49 53.38
CA GLY A 35 -23.97 21.63 53.66
C GLY A 35 -22.66 22.26 53.15
N PRO A 36 -21.51 21.60 53.32
CA PRO A 36 -20.25 22.08 52.76
C PRO A 36 -20.26 22.01 51.22
N LEU A 37 -19.61 22.96 50.56
CA LEU A 37 -19.35 22.90 49.11
C LEU A 37 -18.33 21.80 48.79
N HIS A 38 -18.33 21.28 47.57
CA HIS A 38 -17.33 20.31 47.11
C HIS A 38 -15.94 20.97 47.08
N SER A 39 -14.88 20.22 47.39
CA SER A 39 -13.49 20.75 47.43
C SER A 39 -13.04 21.53 46.20
N VAL A 40 -13.52 21.18 45.00
CA VAL A 40 -13.17 21.87 43.74
C VAL A 40 -13.80 23.26 43.62
N HIS A 41 -14.85 23.56 44.41
CA HIS A 41 -15.46 24.88 44.53
C HIS A 41 -15.24 25.50 45.93
N ALA A 42 -14.79 24.73 46.92
CA ALA A 42 -14.42 25.22 48.25
C ALA A 42 -12.96 25.71 48.34
N ILE A 43 -12.31 25.98 47.21
CA ILE A 43 -10.86 26.26 47.09
C ILE A 43 -10.44 27.38 48.04
N ASP A 44 -9.46 27.11 48.91
CA ASP A 44 -8.55 27.98 49.68
C ASP A 44 -8.82 29.51 49.61
N GLY A 45 -10.04 29.95 49.94
CA GLY A 45 -10.46 31.37 49.98
C GLY A 45 -10.86 32.02 48.65
N GLU A 46 -10.70 31.40 47.48
CA GLU A 46 -11.03 32.05 46.19
C GLU A 46 -12.52 32.01 45.85
N ILE A 47 -13.23 30.93 46.19
CA ILE A 47 -14.68 30.78 45.93
C ILE A 47 -15.47 30.57 47.23
N ALA A 48 -14.88 29.99 48.28
CA ALA A 48 -15.54 29.74 49.57
C ALA A 48 -15.92 31.02 50.35
N GLU A 49 -15.30 32.17 50.02
CA GLU A 49 -15.62 33.48 50.61
C GLU A 49 -16.61 34.32 49.77
N GLN A 50 -17.13 33.76 48.67
CA GLN A 50 -18.07 34.44 47.76
C GLN A 50 -19.52 34.42 48.28
N SER A 51 -20.34 35.35 47.79
CA SER A 51 -21.76 35.45 48.15
C SER A 51 -22.53 34.24 47.59
N CYS A 52 -23.62 33.82 48.26
CA CYS A 52 -24.52 32.79 47.73
C CYS A 52 -25.01 33.14 46.29
N ASP A 53 -25.13 34.43 46.02
CA ASP A 53 -25.55 34.98 44.71
C ASP A 53 -24.55 34.68 43.58
N ASP A 54 -23.27 34.45 43.87
CA ASP A 54 -22.24 34.23 42.85
C ASP A 54 -22.37 32.86 42.18
N CYS A 55 -23.02 31.89 42.85
CA CYS A 55 -23.37 30.58 42.31
C CYS A 55 -24.86 30.46 41.97
N HIS A 56 -25.76 31.10 42.73
CA HIS A 56 -27.20 31.00 42.53
C HIS A 56 -27.78 32.04 41.55
N GLY A 57 -26.97 33.03 41.16
CA GLY A 57 -27.41 34.17 40.36
C GLY A 57 -28.05 35.27 41.21
N LYS A 58 -28.22 36.46 40.62
CA LYS A 58 -28.80 37.64 41.27
C LYS A 58 -29.78 38.37 40.35
N GLY A 59 -30.95 38.73 40.89
CA GLY A 59 -31.97 39.45 40.13
C GLY A 59 -32.52 38.61 38.97
N SER A 60 -32.12 38.91 37.73
CA SER A 60 -32.55 38.17 36.53
C SER A 60 -31.56 37.11 36.04
N THR A 61 -30.39 36.97 36.67
CA THR A 61 -29.44 35.90 36.31
C THR A 61 -29.85 34.59 36.97
N SER A 62 -29.89 33.53 36.18
CA SER A 62 -30.13 32.18 36.66
C SER A 62 -28.85 31.55 37.22
N MET A 63 -29.00 30.45 37.97
CA MET A 63 -27.87 29.62 38.40
C MET A 63 -27.05 29.10 37.21
N ALA A 64 -27.68 28.78 36.08
CA ALA A 64 -26.97 28.36 34.87
C ALA A 64 -26.11 29.48 34.28
N ASP A 65 -26.60 30.72 34.30
CA ASP A 65 -25.81 31.89 33.87
C ASP A 65 -24.60 32.11 34.79
N ALA A 66 -24.79 31.96 36.11
CA ALA A 66 -23.75 32.08 37.11
C ALA A 66 -22.65 31.02 36.93
N CYS A 67 -23.01 29.73 36.81
CA CYS A 67 -22.07 28.65 36.49
C CYS A 67 -21.34 28.92 35.17
N GLY A 68 -22.07 29.40 34.16
CA GLY A 68 -21.56 29.66 32.83
C GLY A 68 -20.48 30.74 32.74
N ALA A 69 -20.48 31.70 33.68
CA ALA A 69 -19.48 32.76 33.75
C ALA A 69 -18.08 32.22 34.12
N CYS A 70 -18.00 31.19 34.96
CA CYS A 70 -16.72 30.53 35.29
C CYS A 70 -16.44 29.33 34.36
N HIS A 71 -17.49 28.61 33.93
CA HIS A 71 -17.39 27.45 33.05
C HIS A 71 -17.64 27.79 31.58
N GLU A 72 -17.02 28.86 31.08
CA GLU A 72 -17.21 29.35 29.71
C GLU A 72 -16.95 28.28 28.62
N ALA A 73 -16.05 27.33 28.88
CA ALA A 73 -15.77 26.25 27.95
C ALA A 73 -16.98 25.31 27.77
N ILE A 74 -17.73 25.05 28.84
CA ILE A 74 -18.92 24.19 28.82
C ILE A 74 -20.06 24.93 28.11
N THR A 75 -20.29 26.20 28.43
CA THR A 75 -21.33 26.99 27.76
C THR A 75 -21.05 27.17 26.28
N ARG A 76 -19.80 27.34 25.88
CA ARG A 76 -19.40 27.36 24.48
C ARG A 76 -19.67 26.03 23.77
N GLN A 77 -19.39 24.89 24.42
CA GLN A 77 -19.71 23.57 23.86
C GLN A 77 -21.21 23.39 23.63
N ILE A 78 -22.03 23.77 24.62
CA ILE A 78 -23.49 23.75 24.50
C ILE A 78 -23.95 24.62 23.33
N ALA A 79 -23.46 25.87 23.25
CA ALA A 79 -23.82 26.81 22.18
C ALA A 79 -23.39 26.33 20.79
N ASP A 80 -22.24 25.67 20.70
CA ASP A 80 -21.71 25.07 19.47
C ASP A 80 -22.44 23.77 19.06
N GLY A 81 -23.37 23.26 19.87
CA GLY A 81 -24.04 22.00 19.62
C GLY A 81 -23.12 20.78 19.79
N LYS A 82 -22.12 20.86 20.69
CA LYS A 82 -21.08 19.85 20.87
C LYS A 82 -21.10 19.24 22.27
N GLY A 83 -20.88 17.92 22.32
CA GLY A 83 -20.72 17.18 23.57
C GLY A 83 -22.04 16.87 24.25
N LEU A 84 -21.98 16.06 25.32
CA LEU A 84 -23.15 15.50 25.97
C LEU A 84 -24.17 16.57 26.38
N HIS A 85 -23.71 17.68 26.97
CA HIS A 85 -24.60 18.74 27.45
C HIS A 85 -25.42 19.44 26.34
N ALA A 86 -24.93 19.45 25.10
CA ALA A 86 -25.64 20.03 23.96
C ALA A 86 -26.75 19.12 23.42
N GLU A 87 -26.63 17.81 23.65
CA GLU A 87 -27.62 16.80 23.25
C GLU A 87 -28.74 16.65 24.29
N LEU A 88 -28.53 17.19 25.50
CA LEU A 88 -29.57 17.25 26.52
C LEU A 88 -30.71 18.17 26.07
N GLY A 89 -31.94 17.82 26.43
CA GLY A 89 -33.08 18.70 26.22
C GLY A 89 -32.92 20.02 26.99
N ALA A 90 -33.51 21.10 26.47
CA ALA A 90 -33.34 22.47 26.99
C ALA A 90 -33.60 22.62 28.50
N GLU A 91 -34.48 21.79 29.07
CA GLU A 91 -34.77 21.75 30.51
C GLU A 91 -33.56 21.31 31.35
N LEU A 92 -32.87 20.24 30.93
CA LEU A 92 -31.71 19.70 31.64
C LEU A 92 -30.47 20.58 31.41
N THR A 93 -30.27 21.07 30.18
CA THR A 93 -29.13 21.95 29.86
C THR A 93 -29.15 23.25 30.67
N GLY A 94 -30.34 23.79 30.96
CA GLY A 94 -30.50 25.00 31.76
C GLY A 94 -30.45 24.80 33.27
N THR A 95 -30.25 23.56 33.77
CA THR A 95 -30.38 23.25 35.19
C THR A 95 -29.25 22.35 35.70
N CYS A 96 -28.02 22.86 35.69
CA CYS A 96 -26.80 22.10 36.03
C CYS A 96 -26.88 21.36 37.38
N GLY A 97 -27.47 22.00 38.40
CA GLY A 97 -27.60 21.46 39.75
C GLY A 97 -28.47 20.19 39.87
N LEU A 98 -29.30 19.88 38.87
CA LEU A 98 -30.02 18.60 38.82
C LEU A 98 -29.06 17.43 38.62
N CYS A 99 -27.94 17.62 37.96
CA CYS A 99 -26.95 16.56 37.70
C CYS A 99 -25.70 16.70 38.57
N HIS A 100 -25.30 17.93 38.91
CA HIS A 100 -24.07 18.24 39.63
C HIS A 100 -24.37 18.90 40.98
N ALA A 101 -24.44 18.07 42.04
CA ALA A 101 -24.80 18.53 43.37
C ALA A 101 -23.56 18.93 44.17
N ASP A 102 -23.49 20.19 44.60
CA ASP A 102 -22.27 20.74 45.22
C ASP A 102 -22.25 20.72 46.75
N HIS A 103 -23.38 21.01 47.40
CA HIS A 103 -23.48 21.17 48.87
C HIS A 103 -23.40 19.87 49.69
N HIS A 104 -22.77 18.83 49.14
CA HIS A 104 -22.54 17.56 49.82
C HIS A 104 -21.06 17.38 50.21
N GLY A 105 -20.20 18.38 49.98
CA GLY A 105 -18.76 18.25 50.12
C GLY A 105 -18.21 17.13 49.23
N ASP A 106 -17.06 16.57 49.61
CA ASP A 106 -16.44 15.47 48.87
C ASP A 106 -17.12 14.11 49.10
N SER A 107 -18.25 14.08 49.82
CA SER A 107 -19.01 12.84 50.04
C SER A 107 -19.76 12.36 48.80
N VAL A 108 -19.97 13.25 47.83
CA VAL A 108 -20.61 12.97 46.54
C VAL A 108 -19.77 13.63 45.45
N ALA A 109 -19.25 12.83 44.52
CA ALA A 109 -18.56 13.38 43.36
C ALA A 109 -19.51 14.25 42.53
N LEU A 110 -19.05 15.44 42.11
CA LEU A 110 -19.84 16.36 41.31
C LEU A 110 -20.36 15.74 40.00
N VAL A 111 -19.54 14.89 39.37
CA VAL A 111 -19.93 14.08 38.21
C VAL A 111 -19.95 12.63 38.68
N ASN A 112 -21.13 12.02 38.66
CA ASN A 112 -21.34 10.66 39.14
C ASN A 112 -22.33 9.89 38.27
N GLU A 113 -22.55 8.62 38.61
CA GLU A 113 -23.49 7.73 37.88
C GLU A 113 -24.90 8.32 37.75
N THR A 114 -25.36 9.08 38.74
CA THR A 114 -26.70 9.71 38.67
C THR A 114 -26.72 10.85 37.65
N SER A 115 -25.61 11.59 37.51
CA SER A 115 -25.45 12.61 36.46
C SER A 115 -25.61 11.98 35.08
N PHE A 116 -24.97 10.82 34.84
CA PHE A 116 -25.06 10.08 33.57
C PHE A 116 -26.44 9.43 33.38
N ALA A 117 -27.02 8.84 34.41
CA ALA A 117 -28.36 8.24 34.34
C ALA A 117 -29.43 9.28 33.95
N ARG A 118 -29.33 10.51 34.47
CA ARG A 118 -30.20 11.63 34.06
C ARG A 118 -29.98 12.08 32.62
N ALA A 119 -28.78 11.89 32.10
CA ALA A 119 -28.45 12.09 30.69
C ALA A 119 -28.83 10.89 29.79
N GLY A 120 -29.44 9.83 30.35
CA GLY A 120 -29.83 8.63 29.62
C GLY A 120 -28.68 7.65 29.34
N LEU A 121 -27.57 7.78 30.07
CA LEU A 121 -26.37 6.95 29.94
C LEU A 121 -26.16 6.10 31.19
N GLY A 122 -25.60 4.90 31.05
CA GLY A 122 -25.23 4.08 32.22
C GLY A 122 -23.95 4.59 32.90
N SER A 123 -23.05 5.18 32.11
CA SER A 123 -21.73 5.62 32.54
C SER A 123 -21.13 6.64 31.55
N ALA A 124 -19.95 7.17 31.87
CA ALA A 124 -19.22 8.07 30.97
C ALA A 124 -18.81 7.35 29.67
N GLU A 125 -18.52 6.05 29.76
CA GLU A 125 -18.05 5.18 28.69
C GLU A 125 -19.11 4.91 27.62
N ASP A 126 -20.39 5.05 27.96
CA ASP A 126 -21.50 4.87 27.04
C ASP A 126 -21.64 6.04 26.05
N TYR A 127 -21.07 7.21 26.36
CA TYR A 127 -21.11 8.38 25.49
C TYR A 127 -20.06 8.28 24.36
N ARG A 128 -20.48 7.69 23.23
CA ARG A 128 -19.65 7.49 22.02
C ARG A 128 -19.70 8.54 20.88
N PRO A 129 -20.65 9.49 20.77
CA PRO A 129 -20.84 10.34 19.56
C PRO A 129 -19.61 11.11 19.06
N ARG A 130 -18.59 11.30 19.89
CA ARG A 130 -17.38 12.04 19.49
C ARG A 130 -16.33 11.23 18.74
N HIS A 131 -16.44 9.90 18.77
CA HIS A 131 -15.56 9.02 17.99
C HIS A 131 -16.05 8.82 16.55
N ASP A 132 -17.10 9.50 16.08
CA ASP A 132 -17.51 9.42 14.67
C ASP A 132 -16.44 10.01 13.73
N ARG A 133 -15.68 11.00 14.21
CA ARG A 133 -14.55 11.61 13.47
C ARG A 133 -13.23 10.88 13.65
N PHE A 134 -13.12 10.07 14.69
CA PHE A 134 -11.99 9.19 14.95
C PHE A 134 -12.53 7.85 15.46
N PRO A 135 -13.06 7.00 14.56
CA PRO A 135 -13.64 5.74 14.98
C PRO A 135 -12.57 4.89 15.67
N LEU A 136 -12.83 4.49 16.91
CA LEU A 136 -11.97 3.55 17.62
C LEU A 136 -12.14 2.17 16.96
N THR A 137 -11.23 1.84 16.06
CA THR A 137 -11.15 0.56 15.34
C THR A 137 -9.75 -0.04 15.47
N GLY A 138 -9.63 -1.34 15.16
CA GLY A 138 -8.36 -2.06 15.24
C GLY A 138 -7.60 -1.88 16.56
N VAL A 139 -6.34 -1.45 16.48
CA VAL A 139 -5.45 -1.26 17.64
C VAL A 139 -5.89 -0.13 18.57
N HIS A 140 -6.75 0.78 18.12
CA HIS A 140 -7.22 1.93 18.90
C HIS A 140 -8.41 1.60 19.82
N VAL A 141 -8.94 0.37 19.81
CA VAL A 141 -10.02 -0.05 20.72
C VAL A 141 -9.52 -0.43 22.13
N LYS A 142 -8.23 -0.71 22.26
CA LYS A 142 -7.62 -1.23 23.50
C LYS A 142 -7.18 -0.18 24.51
N PRO A 143 -6.62 0.98 24.11
CA PRO A 143 -6.15 2.00 25.06
C PRO A 143 -7.26 2.50 25.97
N ARG A 144 -6.91 2.82 27.23
CA ARG A 144 -7.83 3.46 28.17
C ARG A 144 -8.06 4.93 27.77
N CYS A 145 -9.17 5.52 28.22
CA CYS A 145 -9.53 6.91 27.88
C CYS A 145 -8.41 7.91 28.23
N GLU A 146 -7.72 7.70 29.35
CA GLU A 146 -6.63 8.55 29.86
C GLU A 146 -5.41 8.57 28.95
N GLU A 147 -5.19 7.51 28.14
CA GLU A 147 -4.03 7.40 27.25
C GLU A 147 -4.16 8.37 26.07
N CYS A 148 -5.40 8.66 25.64
CA CYS A 148 -5.70 9.64 24.59
C CYS A 148 -6.16 10.99 25.14
N HIS A 149 -6.81 11.00 26.29
CA HIS A 149 -7.30 12.19 26.98
C HIS A 149 -6.61 12.35 28.33
N PRO A 150 -5.36 12.86 28.34
CA PRO A 150 -4.70 13.26 29.57
C PRO A 150 -5.63 14.18 30.38
N ASN A 151 -5.80 13.87 31.66
CA ASN A 151 -6.71 14.56 32.59
C ASN A 151 -8.21 14.38 32.33
N ALA A 152 -8.66 13.37 31.58
CA ALA A 152 -10.09 13.07 31.43
C ALA A 152 -10.79 12.94 32.78
N PHE A 153 -10.17 12.25 33.74
CA PHE A 153 -10.72 11.95 35.05
C PHE A 153 -10.05 12.70 36.21
N ALA A 154 -9.18 13.68 35.93
CA ALA A 154 -8.63 14.51 37.00
C ALA A 154 -9.77 15.32 37.63
N ASP A 155 -9.87 15.43 38.95
CA ASP A 155 -10.88 16.32 39.57
C ASP A 155 -10.53 17.79 39.28
N ARG A 156 -9.23 18.09 39.30
CA ARG A 156 -8.67 19.40 38.99
C ARG A 156 -7.56 19.27 37.97
N VAL A 157 -7.66 20.05 36.89
CA VAL A 157 -6.60 20.15 35.88
C VAL A 157 -5.69 21.31 36.28
N PRO A 158 -4.37 21.12 36.38
CA PRO A 158 -3.44 22.20 36.62
C PRO A 158 -3.65 23.35 35.62
N ALA A 159 -3.48 24.60 36.04
CA ALA A 159 -3.67 25.77 35.15
C ALA A 159 -2.74 25.75 33.91
N THR A 160 -1.64 25.00 33.98
CA THR A 160 -0.69 24.78 32.88
C THR A 160 -1.14 23.71 31.89
N GLU A 161 -2.18 22.95 32.21
CA GLU A 161 -2.69 21.83 31.42
C GLU A 161 -4.12 22.12 30.96
N LYS A 162 -4.58 21.34 29.98
CA LYS A 162 -5.93 21.46 29.42
C LYS A 162 -6.57 20.08 29.42
N ARG A 163 -7.88 20.00 29.65
CA ARG A 163 -8.65 18.84 29.18
C ARG A 163 -8.74 18.96 27.67
N TYR A 164 -8.45 17.87 26.97
CA TYR A 164 -8.53 17.79 25.52
C TYR A 164 -9.99 17.78 25.07
N LEU A 165 -10.58 18.98 25.08
CA LEU A 165 -11.97 19.21 24.71
C LEU A 165 -12.14 19.39 23.21
N ASP A 166 -11.09 19.47 22.39
CA ASP A 166 -11.18 19.67 20.92
C ASP A 166 -10.03 19.00 20.15
N ALA A 167 -9.48 17.90 20.67
CA ALA A 167 -8.35 17.23 20.02
C ALA A 167 -8.68 16.83 18.57
N LEU A 168 -7.88 17.35 17.63
CA LEU A 168 -8.02 17.11 16.20
C LEU A 168 -7.76 15.63 15.89
N ALA A 169 -8.72 15.02 15.20
CA ALA A 169 -8.76 13.62 14.77
C ALA A 169 -7.70 13.21 13.72
N ALA A 170 -6.61 13.96 13.57
CA ALA A 170 -5.54 13.60 12.64
C ALA A 170 -4.53 12.67 13.31
N CYS A 171 -4.10 11.61 12.64
CA CYS A 171 -3.13 10.64 13.19
C CYS A 171 -1.85 11.32 13.72
N ALA A 172 -1.38 12.35 13.01
CA ALA A 172 -0.18 13.11 13.35
C ALA A 172 -0.31 13.97 14.62
N SER A 173 -1.51 14.13 15.19
CA SER A 173 -1.68 14.86 16.46
C SER A 173 -1.14 14.07 17.66
N CYS A 174 -1.09 12.74 17.54
CA CYS A 174 -0.56 11.84 18.56
C CYS A 174 0.67 11.06 18.08
N HIS A 175 0.68 10.64 16.81
CA HIS A 175 1.78 9.86 16.25
C HIS A 175 2.81 10.73 15.54
N ARG A 176 4.09 10.46 15.81
CA ARG A 176 5.18 11.06 15.05
C ARG A 176 5.25 10.41 13.67
N ASP A 177 5.30 11.23 12.64
CA ASP A 177 5.48 10.75 11.26
C ASP A 177 6.90 10.16 11.06
N PRO A 178 7.02 8.85 10.80
CA PRO A 178 8.32 8.24 10.50
C PRO A 178 8.86 8.60 9.11
N HIS A 179 8.02 9.17 8.23
CA HIS A 179 8.37 9.55 6.86
C HIS A 179 8.90 10.98 6.74
N ALA A 180 9.04 11.70 7.86
CA ALA A 180 9.56 13.06 7.91
C ALA A 180 8.83 14.06 6.97
N GLY A 181 7.55 13.83 6.70
CA GLY A 181 6.70 14.66 5.85
C GLY A 181 6.70 14.30 4.37
N ASP A 182 7.52 13.34 3.92
CA ASP A 182 7.67 12.99 2.50
C ASP A 182 6.36 12.54 1.83
N PHE A 183 5.43 12.00 2.62
CA PHE A 183 4.13 11.50 2.16
C PHE A 183 2.93 12.29 2.68
N GLY A 184 3.15 13.42 3.36
CA GLY A 184 2.07 14.24 3.96
C GLY A 184 1.39 13.60 5.16
N THR A 185 0.24 14.14 5.55
CA THR A 185 -0.46 13.79 6.82
C THR A 185 -1.70 12.90 6.63
N ASP A 186 -1.97 12.48 5.40
CA ASP A 186 -3.09 11.62 5.01
C ASP A 186 -2.71 10.15 5.20
N CYS A 187 -2.47 9.79 6.46
CA CYS A 187 -1.94 8.51 6.89
C CYS A 187 -2.84 7.34 6.51
N ASP A 188 -4.15 7.55 6.62
CA ASP A 188 -5.23 6.58 6.38
C ASP A 188 -5.39 6.16 4.92
N SER A 189 -4.82 6.91 3.99
CA SER A 189 -4.74 6.48 2.58
C SER A 189 -3.78 5.30 2.34
N CYS A 190 -2.90 5.00 3.30
CA CYS A 190 -1.93 3.91 3.19
C CYS A 190 -1.86 3.03 4.43
N HIS A 191 -2.21 3.54 5.61
CA HIS A 191 -2.17 2.80 6.87
C HIS A 191 -3.58 2.68 7.43
N GLY A 192 -3.96 1.47 7.84
CA GLY A 192 -5.20 1.25 8.56
C GLY A 192 -5.03 1.40 10.08
N THR A 193 -6.13 1.24 10.80
CA THR A 193 -6.13 1.10 12.25
C THR A 193 -6.04 -0.36 12.70
N GLU A 194 -6.28 -1.32 11.80
CA GLU A 194 -6.37 -2.75 12.12
C GLU A 194 -5.03 -3.40 12.48
N THR A 195 -3.94 -2.88 11.92
CA THR A 195 -2.59 -3.42 12.10
C THR A 195 -1.62 -2.35 12.65
N PRO A 196 -0.55 -2.75 13.37
CA PRO A 196 0.45 -1.80 13.82
C PRO A 196 1.11 -1.06 12.65
N PHE A 197 1.25 0.26 12.80
CA PHE A 197 1.74 1.18 11.75
C PHE A 197 3.10 0.79 11.15
N GLU A 198 3.95 0.13 11.94
CA GLU A 198 5.29 -0.34 11.55
C GLU A 198 5.27 -1.54 10.59
N THR A 199 4.17 -2.30 10.59
CA THR A 199 4.05 -3.58 9.89
C THR A 199 2.88 -3.63 8.90
N GLY A 200 1.99 -2.64 8.97
CA GLY A 200 0.72 -2.60 8.26
C GLY A 200 0.63 -1.45 7.29
N THR A 201 0.83 -1.73 5.99
CA THR A 201 0.51 -0.81 4.90
C THR A 201 -0.62 -1.42 4.08
N GLU A 202 -1.78 -0.77 4.08
CA GLU A 202 -3.01 -1.14 3.38
C GLU A 202 -3.16 -0.30 2.10
N PHE A 203 -2.13 -0.29 1.25
CA PHE A 203 -2.13 0.45 0.00
C PHE A 203 -1.96 -0.48 -1.20
N ASP A 204 -2.94 -0.44 -2.11
CA ASP A 204 -2.94 -1.28 -3.32
C ASP A 204 -2.24 -0.58 -4.49
N HIS A 205 -1.13 -1.16 -4.96
CA HIS A 205 -0.41 -0.71 -6.15
C HIS A 205 -0.88 -1.40 -7.46
N ALA A 206 -1.73 -2.42 -7.40
CA ALA A 206 -2.02 -3.33 -8.52
C ALA A 206 -2.61 -2.63 -9.75
N VAL A 207 -3.38 -1.56 -9.55
CA VAL A 207 -4.02 -0.82 -10.65
C VAL A 207 -3.03 0.01 -11.47
N TRP A 208 -1.92 0.46 -10.85
CA TRP A 208 -0.96 1.35 -11.48
C TRP A 208 0.35 0.65 -11.83
N PHE A 209 0.96 -0.04 -10.87
CA PHE A 209 2.23 -0.74 -11.03
C PHE A 209 2.31 -1.87 -9.99
N PRO A 210 1.90 -3.11 -10.34
CA PRO A 210 1.93 -4.23 -9.41
C PRO A 210 3.31 -4.42 -8.79
N LEU A 211 3.41 -4.30 -7.47
CA LEU A 211 4.64 -4.59 -6.72
C LEU A 211 4.74 -6.10 -6.49
N ILE A 212 5.18 -6.81 -7.53
CA ILE A 212 5.36 -8.27 -7.52
C ILE A 212 6.84 -8.64 -7.34
N ASP A 213 7.07 -9.76 -6.67
CA ASP A 213 8.40 -10.33 -6.40
C ASP A 213 9.39 -9.30 -5.86
N ALA A 214 10.53 -9.10 -6.52
CA ALA A 214 11.61 -8.24 -6.04
C ALA A 214 11.18 -6.75 -5.89
N HIS A 215 10.10 -6.31 -6.54
CA HIS A 215 9.60 -4.95 -6.39
C HIS A 215 8.79 -4.74 -5.10
N ALA A 216 8.27 -5.81 -4.48
CA ALA A 216 7.51 -5.73 -3.23
C ALA A 216 8.34 -5.23 -2.05
N ASP A 217 9.64 -5.52 -2.05
CA ASP A 217 10.57 -5.17 -0.98
C ASP A 217 11.27 -3.81 -1.18
N VAL A 218 10.97 -3.09 -2.27
CA VAL A 218 11.59 -1.80 -2.57
C VAL A 218 10.96 -0.70 -1.71
N ALA A 219 11.79 0.01 -0.95
CA ALA A 219 11.33 1.14 -0.14
C ALA A 219 10.61 2.21 -0.99
N CYS A 220 9.43 2.65 -0.52
CA CYS A 220 8.55 3.60 -1.24
C CYS A 220 9.30 4.83 -1.76
N ALA A 221 10.20 5.40 -0.96
CA ALA A 221 10.98 6.60 -1.29
C ALA A 221 11.90 6.44 -2.52
N LYS A 222 12.21 5.20 -2.94
CA LYS A 222 12.95 4.94 -4.17
C LYS A 222 12.13 5.29 -5.41
N CYS A 223 10.81 5.08 -5.36
CA CYS A 223 9.87 5.39 -6.44
C CYS A 223 9.18 6.75 -6.24
N HIS A 224 8.78 7.04 -5.00
CA HIS A 224 8.03 8.23 -4.59
C HIS A 224 8.92 9.31 -3.96
N ARG A 225 10.06 9.59 -4.59
CA ARG A 225 11.04 10.56 -4.08
C ARG A 225 10.43 11.96 -4.00
N ALA A 226 10.60 12.64 -2.86
CA ALA A 226 10.17 14.01 -2.66
C ALA A 226 10.69 14.96 -3.74
N GLY A 227 9.87 15.95 -4.12
CA GLY A 227 10.22 16.95 -5.13
C GLY A 227 10.20 16.45 -6.59
N THR A 228 9.86 15.18 -6.83
CA THR A 228 9.65 14.65 -8.18
C THR A 228 8.16 14.64 -8.53
N GLU A 229 7.84 14.57 -9.82
CA GLU A 229 6.48 14.33 -10.31
C GLU A 229 5.89 13.00 -9.79
N TRP A 230 6.71 12.11 -9.23
CA TRP A 230 6.25 10.84 -8.67
C TRP A 230 6.15 10.85 -7.16
N SER A 231 6.44 11.96 -6.49
CA SER A 231 6.17 12.07 -5.04
C SER A 231 4.67 11.86 -4.76
N VAL A 232 4.35 11.26 -3.60
CA VAL A 232 2.94 11.00 -3.21
C VAL A 232 2.13 12.29 -3.21
N LEU A 233 2.72 13.39 -2.72
CA LEU A 233 2.07 14.71 -2.69
C LEU A 233 1.69 15.20 -4.09
N GLU A 234 2.61 15.11 -5.05
CA GLU A 234 2.34 15.51 -6.44
C GLU A 234 1.34 14.58 -7.13
N LEU A 235 1.38 13.27 -6.84
CA LEU A 235 0.40 12.32 -7.38
C LEU A 235 -1.00 12.56 -6.83
N ARG A 236 -1.13 12.86 -5.54
CA ARG A 236 -2.41 13.23 -4.92
C ARG A 236 -2.95 14.54 -5.51
N ARG A 237 -2.07 15.53 -5.69
CA ARG A 237 -2.44 16.81 -6.33
C ARG A 237 -2.97 16.60 -7.74
N ALA A 238 -2.26 15.82 -8.57
CA ALA A 238 -2.67 15.48 -9.92
C ALA A 238 -4.03 14.77 -9.93
N LYS A 239 -4.22 13.76 -9.07
CA LYS A 239 -5.51 13.06 -8.91
C LYS A 239 -6.64 14.01 -8.53
N ALA A 240 -6.41 14.93 -7.58
CA ALA A 240 -7.41 15.91 -7.17
C ALA A 240 -7.80 16.89 -8.29
N GLN A 241 -6.89 17.11 -9.26
CA GLN A 241 -7.13 17.93 -10.45
C GLN A 241 -7.71 17.13 -11.63
N GLY A 242 -7.97 15.82 -11.44
CA GLY A 242 -8.46 14.94 -12.49
C GLY A 242 -7.41 14.56 -13.54
N GLU A 243 -6.12 14.77 -13.25
CA GLU A 243 -5.04 14.37 -14.13
C GLU A 243 -4.79 12.86 -14.02
N VAL A 244 -4.72 12.19 -15.17
CA VAL A 244 -4.34 10.78 -15.26
C VAL A 244 -2.87 10.70 -15.65
N ARG A 245 -2.00 10.31 -14.70
CA ARG A 245 -0.60 10.04 -15.02
C ARG A 245 -0.43 8.65 -15.59
N ALA A 246 0.42 8.53 -16.60
CA ALA A 246 0.74 7.24 -17.21
C ALA A 246 1.44 6.31 -16.20
N THR A 247 1.13 5.02 -16.27
CA THR A 247 1.85 3.98 -15.52
C THR A 247 3.34 4.01 -15.84
N ARG A 248 4.18 3.94 -14.79
CA ARG A 248 5.63 3.75 -14.94
C ARG A 248 5.89 2.42 -15.67
N VAL A 249 6.82 2.44 -16.61
CA VAL A 249 7.26 1.23 -17.31
C VAL A 249 8.65 0.83 -16.82
N CYS A 250 9.11 -0.38 -17.14
CA CYS A 250 10.43 -0.87 -16.73
C CYS A 250 11.55 0.15 -17.06
N ALA A 251 11.53 0.70 -18.28
CA ALA A 251 12.49 1.69 -18.76
C ALA A 251 12.41 3.07 -18.06
N SER A 252 11.37 3.32 -17.25
CA SER A 252 11.28 4.53 -16.42
C SER A 252 12.23 4.49 -15.22
N CYS A 253 12.76 3.30 -14.87
CA CYS A 253 13.64 3.09 -13.72
C CYS A 253 14.92 2.34 -14.10
N HIS A 254 14.82 1.36 -15.01
CA HIS A 254 15.92 0.51 -15.43
C HIS A 254 16.50 0.95 -16.77
N GLU A 255 17.82 1.03 -16.83
CA GLU A 255 18.52 1.18 -18.09
C GLU A 255 18.44 -0.13 -18.89
N ASN A 256 18.29 -0.02 -20.21
CA ASN A 256 18.28 -1.19 -21.07
C ASN A 256 19.72 -1.72 -21.23
N PRO A 257 20.04 -2.96 -20.80
CA PRO A 257 21.38 -3.53 -20.97
C PRO A 257 21.66 -3.97 -22.42
N HIS A 258 20.65 -4.04 -23.29
CA HIS A 258 20.79 -4.47 -24.70
C HIS A 258 21.21 -3.33 -25.65
N GLN A 259 21.92 -2.32 -25.16
CA GLN A 259 22.46 -1.24 -25.99
C GLN A 259 23.64 -1.77 -26.84
N GLY A 260 23.48 -1.82 -28.18
CA GLY A 260 24.55 -2.32 -29.06
C GLY A 260 24.10 -3.08 -30.31
N GLY A 261 22.80 -3.08 -30.62
CA GLY A 261 22.32 -3.64 -31.87
C GLY A 261 21.91 -5.10 -31.78
N SER A 262 21.13 -5.46 -30.77
CA SER A 262 20.29 -6.65 -30.91
C SER A 262 19.19 -6.40 -31.95
N SER A 263 18.99 -7.30 -32.92
CA SER A 263 17.84 -7.30 -33.84
C SER A 263 16.51 -7.55 -33.11
N ILE A 264 16.58 -7.91 -31.84
CA ILE A 264 15.48 -7.80 -30.91
C ILE A 264 15.06 -6.34 -30.89
N ARG A 265 14.03 -5.99 -31.66
CA ARG A 265 13.35 -4.68 -31.64
C ARG A 265 12.58 -4.50 -30.31
N ILE A 266 13.27 -4.67 -29.18
CA ILE A 266 12.81 -4.23 -27.85
C ILE A 266 12.93 -2.70 -27.72
N ALA A 267 13.58 -2.02 -28.66
CA ALA A 267 13.55 -0.55 -28.71
C ALA A 267 12.11 0.00 -28.76
N GLU A 268 11.14 -0.79 -29.21
CA GLU A 268 9.71 -0.45 -29.21
C GLU A 268 8.88 -1.30 -28.23
N SER A 269 9.31 -2.52 -27.88
CA SER A 269 8.56 -3.35 -26.93
C SER A 269 8.93 -2.99 -25.48
N ARG A 270 8.04 -2.27 -24.81
CA ARG A 270 8.10 -1.94 -23.38
C ARG A 270 7.84 -3.16 -22.47
N ASP A 271 8.00 -4.38 -23.01
CA ASP A 271 7.53 -5.65 -22.45
C ASP A 271 8.71 -6.55 -22.05
N CYS A 272 9.64 -6.04 -21.23
CA CYS A 272 10.78 -6.81 -20.72
C CYS A 272 10.37 -8.16 -20.10
N ALA A 273 9.19 -8.18 -19.47
CA ALA A 273 8.58 -9.35 -18.83
C ALA A 273 8.22 -10.51 -19.80
N LYS A 274 8.28 -10.29 -21.12
CA LYS A 274 8.14 -11.40 -22.10
C LYS A 274 9.37 -12.29 -22.14
N CYS A 275 10.53 -11.75 -21.77
CA CYS A 275 11.78 -12.47 -21.81
C CYS A 275 12.39 -12.63 -20.42
N HIS A 276 12.25 -11.66 -19.52
CA HIS A 276 12.88 -11.65 -18.21
C HIS A 276 11.86 -11.85 -17.09
N THR A 277 12.28 -12.48 -15.99
CA THR A 277 11.45 -12.57 -14.78
C THR A 277 11.56 -11.30 -13.92
N VAL A 278 10.49 -10.98 -13.19
CA VAL A 278 10.49 -9.88 -12.22
C VAL A 278 11.12 -10.26 -10.88
N THR A 279 11.30 -11.56 -10.62
CA THR A 279 11.99 -12.09 -9.43
C THR A 279 13.50 -11.98 -9.58
N ARG A 280 14.04 -12.37 -10.73
CA ARG A 280 15.47 -12.26 -11.08
C ARG A 280 15.62 -11.89 -12.55
N PHE A 281 15.91 -10.62 -12.82
CA PHE A 281 15.91 -10.09 -14.19
C PHE A 281 16.99 -10.71 -15.09
N GLU A 282 18.07 -11.25 -14.52
CA GLU A 282 19.11 -11.96 -15.27
C GLU A 282 18.62 -13.29 -15.87
N ASP A 283 17.55 -13.86 -15.31
CA ASP A 283 16.94 -15.07 -15.83
C ASP A 283 16.04 -14.72 -17.03
N ALA A 284 16.46 -15.15 -18.22
CA ALA A 284 15.59 -15.10 -19.38
C ALA A 284 14.72 -16.37 -19.45
N GLU A 285 13.40 -16.23 -19.26
CA GLU A 285 12.43 -17.32 -19.42
C GLU A 285 12.08 -17.60 -20.89
N PHE A 286 12.57 -16.80 -21.83
CA PHE A 286 12.41 -17.05 -23.27
C PHE A 286 13.42 -18.09 -23.76
N GLY A 287 13.15 -19.35 -23.43
CA GLY A 287 13.97 -20.51 -23.75
C GLY A 287 13.58 -21.23 -25.05
N ALA A 288 13.96 -22.51 -25.15
CA ALA A 288 13.78 -23.33 -26.35
C ALA A 288 12.30 -23.50 -26.75
N ASP A 289 11.40 -23.65 -25.78
CA ASP A 289 9.97 -23.85 -26.03
C ASP A 289 9.31 -22.61 -26.63
N GLN A 290 9.68 -21.42 -26.15
CA GLN A 290 9.18 -20.15 -26.67
C GLN A 290 9.69 -19.89 -28.08
N HIS A 291 10.96 -20.21 -28.36
CA HIS A 291 11.49 -20.19 -29.72
C HIS A 291 10.73 -21.18 -30.62
N ALA A 292 10.47 -22.40 -30.15
CA ALA A 292 9.75 -23.41 -30.91
C ALA A 292 8.31 -22.98 -31.25
N ALA A 293 7.64 -22.27 -30.34
CA ALA A 293 6.29 -21.74 -30.53
C ALA A 293 6.20 -20.72 -31.67
N ILE A 294 7.28 -20.00 -31.97
CA ILE A 294 7.39 -19.05 -33.09
C ILE A 294 8.03 -19.66 -34.35
N GLY A 295 8.24 -20.99 -34.37
CA GLY A 295 8.77 -21.72 -35.53
C GLY A 295 10.29 -21.85 -35.58
N VAL A 296 11.01 -21.39 -34.56
CA VAL A 296 12.47 -21.51 -34.44
C VAL A 296 12.81 -22.60 -33.43
N ARG A 297 13.18 -23.80 -33.88
CA ARG A 297 13.54 -24.88 -32.94
C ARG A 297 15.03 -24.83 -32.58
N LEU A 298 15.33 -24.42 -31.36
CA LEU A 298 16.67 -24.54 -30.79
C LEU A 298 16.86 -25.96 -30.24
N ALA A 299 17.87 -26.67 -30.72
CA ALA A 299 18.22 -28.02 -30.27
C ALA A 299 19.74 -28.21 -30.25
N GLY A 300 20.19 -29.15 -29.42
CA GLY A 300 21.60 -29.52 -29.33
C GLY A 300 22.52 -28.34 -29.00
N ALA A 301 23.58 -28.16 -29.79
CA ALA A 301 24.57 -27.11 -29.58
C ALA A 301 23.97 -25.69 -29.58
N HIS A 302 22.86 -25.47 -30.30
CA HIS A 302 22.19 -24.16 -30.37
C HIS A 302 21.58 -23.73 -29.03
N LEU A 303 21.31 -24.65 -28.11
CA LEU A 303 20.81 -24.33 -26.76
C LEU A 303 21.85 -23.59 -25.91
N ARG A 304 23.12 -23.61 -26.30
CA ARG A 304 24.25 -22.96 -25.60
C ARG A 304 24.75 -21.70 -26.31
N VAL A 305 24.15 -21.34 -27.44
CA VAL A 305 24.53 -20.15 -28.19
C VAL A 305 23.94 -18.92 -27.51
N ALA A 306 24.78 -17.92 -27.22
CA ALA A 306 24.31 -16.69 -26.60
C ALA A 306 23.36 -15.92 -27.54
N CYS A 307 22.31 -15.29 -26.98
CA CYS A 307 21.23 -14.68 -27.72
C CYS A 307 21.72 -13.67 -28.77
N GLU A 308 22.70 -12.85 -28.40
CA GLU A 308 23.30 -11.82 -29.26
C GLU A 308 24.08 -12.41 -30.44
N GLN A 309 24.34 -13.72 -30.48
CA GLN A 309 24.99 -14.33 -31.65
C GLN A 309 24.02 -14.49 -32.82
N CYS A 310 22.76 -14.83 -32.52
CA CYS A 310 21.68 -14.93 -33.51
C CYS A 310 21.01 -13.57 -33.72
N HIS A 311 20.83 -12.79 -32.65
CA HIS A 311 20.14 -11.51 -32.69
C HIS A 311 21.07 -10.32 -32.99
N ARG A 312 22.05 -10.43 -33.88
CA ARG A 312 22.84 -9.25 -34.32
C ARG A 312 22.00 -8.44 -35.32
N SER A 313 21.89 -7.14 -35.12
CA SER A 313 21.12 -6.18 -35.94
C SER A 313 21.03 -6.59 -37.40
N ASN A 314 19.80 -6.82 -37.89
CA ASN A 314 19.41 -7.25 -39.25
C ASN A 314 18.90 -8.69 -39.41
N PHE A 315 18.81 -9.50 -38.35
CA PHE A 315 18.03 -10.73 -38.43
C PHE A 315 16.52 -10.41 -38.46
N VAL A 316 15.93 -10.41 -39.66
CA VAL A 316 14.48 -10.24 -39.86
C VAL A 316 13.85 -11.64 -39.84
N LEU A 317 13.03 -11.91 -38.82
CA LEU A 317 12.14 -13.07 -38.85
C LEU A 317 11.25 -12.94 -40.11
N PRO A 318 11.16 -13.95 -40.98
CA PRO A 318 10.18 -13.95 -42.05
C PRO A 318 8.77 -13.94 -41.42
N ALA A 319 7.81 -13.37 -42.15
CA ALA A 319 6.44 -13.25 -41.68
C ALA A 319 5.89 -14.64 -41.31
N ALA A 320 5.14 -14.73 -40.20
CA ALA A 320 4.48 -15.96 -39.79
C ALA A 320 3.68 -16.55 -40.96
N GLY A 321 3.99 -17.80 -41.34
CA GLY A 321 3.39 -18.48 -42.49
C GLY A 321 4.19 -18.41 -43.80
N SER A 322 5.42 -17.90 -43.80
CA SER A 322 6.32 -18.04 -44.94
C SER A 322 6.64 -19.51 -45.23
N PRO A 323 6.61 -19.95 -46.51
CA PRO A 323 6.79 -21.35 -46.89
C PRO A 323 8.22 -21.88 -46.72
N GLU A 324 9.21 -21.00 -46.51
CA GLU A 324 10.58 -21.42 -46.22
C GLU A 324 10.82 -21.37 -44.71
N PRO A 325 10.94 -22.53 -44.04
CA PRO A 325 11.31 -22.55 -42.64
C PRO A 325 12.73 -21.99 -42.50
N MET A 326 12.89 -21.07 -41.55
CA MET A 326 14.14 -20.38 -41.25
C MET A 326 15.10 -21.28 -40.45
N ASN A 327 15.37 -22.47 -41.01
CA ASN A 327 16.05 -23.57 -40.34
C ASN A 327 16.99 -24.36 -41.27
N GLN A 328 17.31 -23.83 -42.45
CA GLN A 328 18.35 -24.43 -43.29
C GLN A 328 19.72 -24.01 -42.73
N CYS A 329 20.62 -24.98 -42.53
CA CYS A 329 21.90 -24.76 -41.85
C CYS A 329 22.73 -23.65 -42.51
N ASP A 330 22.62 -23.52 -43.84
CA ASP A 330 23.34 -22.56 -44.70
C ASP A 330 22.92 -21.09 -44.51
N SER A 331 21.71 -20.85 -43.99
CA SER A 331 21.21 -19.51 -43.66
C SER A 331 22.04 -18.82 -42.57
N CYS A 332 22.74 -19.59 -41.74
CA CYS A 332 23.60 -19.09 -40.67
C CYS A 332 25.05 -19.61 -40.78
N HIS A 333 25.24 -20.85 -41.22
CA HIS A 333 26.55 -21.50 -41.29
C HIS A 333 27.01 -21.61 -42.73
N ARG A 334 28.19 -21.04 -43.04
CA ARG A 334 28.83 -21.34 -44.33
C ARG A 334 29.29 -22.79 -44.34
N SER A 335 28.99 -23.51 -45.43
CA SER A 335 29.47 -24.87 -45.65
C SER A 335 31.00 -24.93 -45.56
N PRO A 336 31.57 -25.77 -44.67
CA PRO A 336 33.02 -26.00 -44.64
C PRO A 336 33.48 -26.84 -45.83
N HIS A 337 32.56 -27.52 -46.52
CA HIS A 337 32.83 -28.42 -47.64
C HIS A 337 33.07 -27.69 -48.97
N ASP A 338 32.74 -26.40 -49.06
CA ASP A 338 32.97 -25.59 -50.28
C ASP A 338 34.46 -25.46 -50.66
N ARG A 339 35.35 -25.75 -49.71
CA ARG A 339 36.82 -25.72 -49.89
C ARG A 339 37.52 -26.97 -49.35
N ALA A 340 36.77 -28.00 -48.93
CA ALA A 340 37.32 -29.22 -48.34
C ALA A 340 37.82 -30.19 -49.43
N PRO A 341 38.77 -31.08 -49.11
CA PRO A 341 39.16 -32.18 -49.99
C PRO A 341 38.04 -33.21 -50.21
N VAL A 342 36.98 -33.16 -49.40
CA VAL A 342 35.77 -33.98 -49.55
C VAL A 342 34.78 -33.21 -50.42
N ARG A 343 34.57 -33.65 -51.66
CA ARG A 343 33.51 -33.11 -52.54
C ARG A 343 32.27 -33.98 -52.48
N LEU A 344 31.19 -33.43 -51.94
CA LEU A 344 29.85 -34.03 -51.95
C LEU A 344 29.01 -33.41 -53.07
N GLU A 345 27.96 -34.12 -53.51
CA GLU A 345 26.97 -33.58 -54.43
C GLU A 345 26.31 -32.34 -53.80
N HIS A 346 26.21 -31.25 -54.57
CA HIS A 346 25.84 -29.90 -54.08
C HIS A 346 24.49 -29.81 -53.35
N ASP A 347 23.60 -30.80 -53.54
CA ASP A 347 22.24 -30.78 -53.00
C ASP A 347 22.03 -31.75 -51.82
N THR A 348 23.09 -32.32 -51.24
CA THR A 348 22.97 -33.21 -50.07
C THR A 348 22.69 -32.40 -48.79
N PRO A 349 21.55 -32.59 -48.10
CA PRO A 349 21.26 -31.87 -46.86
C PRO A 349 22.31 -32.17 -45.77
N CYS A 350 22.73 -31.15 -45.03
CA CYS A 350 23.74 -31.29 -43.97
C CYS A 350 23.38 -32.39 -42.95
N THR A 351 22.08 -32.52 -42.65
CA THR A 351 21.52 -33.48 -41.68
C THR A 351 21.65 -34.94 -42.07
N ARG A 352 22.06 -35.24 -43.31
CA ARG A 352 22.40 -36.62 -43.71
C ARG A 352 23.68 -37.14 -43.08
N CYS A 353 24.58 -36.23 -42.74
CA CYS A 353 25.87 -36.58 -42.15
C CYS A 353 26.01 -35.95 -40.76
N HIS A 354 25.64 -34.68 -40.61
CA HIS A 354 25.82 -33.91 -39.37
C HIS A 354 24.55 -33.88 -38.52
N ASP A 355 24.68 -34.02 -37.20
CA ASP A 355 23.60 -33.76 -36.25
C ASP A 355 23.69 -32.37 -35.62
N VAL A 356 22.61 -31.92 -34.97
CA VAL A 356 22.53 -30.62 -34.31
C VAL A 356 23.10 -30.62 -32.88
N GLU A 357 23.42 -31.79 -32.31
CA GLU A 357 23.93 -31.95 -30.94
C GLU A 357 25.39 -31.51 -30.83
N SER A 358 26.20 -31.91 -31.81
CA SER A 358 27.62 -31.61 -31.85
C SER A 358 28.07 -30.91 -33.13
N PHE A 359 27.45 -31.23 -34.28
CA PHE A 359 27.82 -30.82 -35.65
C PHE A 359 29.27 -31.18 -36.09
N ASP A 360 30.21 -31.23 -35.15
CA ASP A 360 31.62 -31.48 -35.32
C ASP A 360 31.98 -32.97 -35.26
N HIS A 361 33.00 -33.35 -36.03
CA HIS A 361 33.68 -34.65 -36.01
C HIS A 361 32.82 -35.88 -36.31
N LEU A 362 32.48 -36.02 -37.60
CA LEU A 362 32.03 -37.30 -38.14
C LEU A 362 33.24 -38.15 -38.54
N SER A 363 33.13 -39.45 -38.32
CA SER A 363 34.03 -40.47 -38.84
C SER A 363 33.30 -41.34 -39.85
N ILE A 364 34.05 -42.11 -40.63
CA ILE A 364 33.47 -43.07 -41.58
C ILE A 364 32.54 -44.09 -40.89
N THR A 365 32.78 -44.36 -39.61
CA THR A 365 31.97 -45.28 -38.79
C THR A 365 30.72 -44.66 -38.17
N THR A 366 30.62 -43.33 -38.09
CA THR A 366 29.42 -42.65 -37.54
C THR A 366 28.36 -42.39 -38.60
N ILE A 367 28.74 -42.43 -39.88
CA ILE A 367 27.82 -42.28 -41.01
C ILE A 367 27.45 -43.68 -41.52
N ASP A 368 26.16 -44.01 -41.51
CA ASP A 368 25.67 -45.22 -42.17
C ASP A 368 25.78 -45.03 -43.68
N HIS A 369 26.80 -45.63 -44.30
CA HIS A 369 26.98 -45.57 -45.75
C HIS A 369 26.05 -46.55 -46.50
N GLY A 370 25.49 -47.54 -45.80
CA GLY A 370 24.52 -48.48 -46.35
C GLY A 370 23.22 -47.78 -46.80
N GLN A 371 22.84 -46.68 -46.13
CA GLN A 371 21.71 -45.85 -46.55
C GLN A 371 21.88 -45.23 -47.95
N PHE A 372 23.12 -45.14 -48.45
CA PHE A 372 23.46 -44.65 -49.80
C PHE A 372 23.71 -45.79 -50.80
N GLY A 373 23.47 -47.04 -50.41
CA GLY A 373 23.70 -48.22 -51.24
C GLY A 373 25.16 -48.67 -51.33
N PHE A 374 26.04 -48.17 -50.45
CA PHE A 374 27.45 -48.54 -50.41
C PHE A 374 27.88 -48.90 -48.98
N GLU A 375 27.59 -50.13 -48.56
CA GLU A 375 27.93 -50.60 -47.21
C GLU A 375 29.45 -50.80 -47.06
N LEU A 376 30.05 -50.04 -46.14
CA LEU A 376 31.47 -50.14 -45.84
C LEU A 376 31.72 -51.27 -44.86
N THR A 377 32.59 -52.21 -45.22
CA THR A 377 32.98 -53.34 -44.37
C THR A 377 34.49 -53.51 -44.34
N GLY A 378 34.99 -54.19 -43.30
CA GLY A 378 36.40 -54.51 -43.14
C GLY A 378 37.30 -53.27 -43.07
N SER A 379 38.45 -53.31 -43.75
CA SER A 379 39.46 -52.24 -43.71
C SER A 379 38.95 -50.88 -44.21
N HIS A 380 37.84 -50.83 -44.95
CA HIS A 380 37.25 -49.56 -45.39
C HIS A 380 36.75 -48.70 -44.22
N LEU A 381 36.40 -49.31 -43.08
CA LEU A 381 35.97 -48.61 -41.87
C LEU A 381 37.10 -47.84 -41.16
N ALA A 382 38.35 -48.02 -41.59
CA ALA A 382 39.51 -47.30 -41.06
C ALA A 382 39.99 -46.18 -42.01
N LEU A 383 39.29 -45.93 -43.12
CA LEU A 383 39.65 -44.91 -44.08
C LEU A 383 39.13 -43.53 -43.67
N GLU A 384 39.90 -42.51 -44.04
CA GLU A 384 39.45 -41.12 -43.99
C GLU A 384 38.52 -40.81 -45.16
N CYS A 385 37.59 -39.86 -44.98
CA CYS A 385 36.59 -39.51 -45.98
C CYS A 385 37.18 -39.16 -47.35
N THR A 386 38.37 -38.55 -47.37
CA THR A 386 39.09 -38.13 -48.59
C THR A 386 39.66 -39.28 -49.39
N ALA A 387 39.79 -40.49 -48.83
CA ALA A 387 40.26 -41.66 -49.57
C ALA A 387 39.29 -42.04 -50.70
N CYS A 388 38.00 -41.81 -50.46
CA CYS A 388 36.92 -42.09 -51.42
C CYS A 388 36.38 -40.81 -52.06
N HIS A 389 36.12 -39.75 -51.28
CA HIS A 389 35.53 -38.50 -51.73
C HIS A 389 36.56 -37.44 -52.19
N ASP A 390 37.55 -37.83 -52.98
CA ASP A 390 38.68 -36.98 -53.43
C ASP A 390 38.33 -35.98 -54.56
N GLY A 391 37.06 -35.92 -54.97
CA GLY A 391 36.56 -35.08 -56.05
C GLY A 391 36.94 -35.54 -57.47
N ARG A 392 37.61 -36.69 -57.63
CA ARG A 392 37.85 -37.32 -58.94
C ARG A 392 36.75 -38.32 -59.30
N ARG A 393 36.07 -38.86 -58.29
CA ARG A 393 34.98 -39.83 -58.39
C ARG A 393 33.65 -39.11 -58.12
N THR A 394 33.06 -38.50 -59.14
CA THR A 394 31.90 -37.59 -59.02
C THR A 394 30.63 -38.13 -59.69
N ALA A 395 30.56 -39.40 -60.05
CA ALA A 395 29.45 -39.97 -60.80
C ALA A 395 28.68 -41.04 -60.00
N LYS A 396 27.38 -41.11 -60.26
CA LYS A 396 26.34 -41.93 -59.61
C LYS A 396 26.76 -43.40 -59.40
N PRO A 397 26.36 -44.08 -58.30
CA PRO A 397 26.93 -45.35 -57.84
C PRO A 397 26.67 -46.58 -58.74
N GLU A 398 25.92 -46.44 -59.83
CA GLU A 398 25.52 -47.60 -60.63
C GLU A 398 26.70 -48.25 -61.38
N SER A 399 27.86 -47.57 -61.48
CA SER A 399 29.08 -48.12 -62.11
C SER A 399 30.31 -48.22 -61.19
N GLU A 400 30.22 -47.87 -59.90
CA GLU A 400 31.37 -47.83 -58.99
C GLU A 400 31.31 -48.80 -57.81
N THR A 401 30.23 -49.58 -57.64
CA THR A 401 30.10 -50.55 -56.52
C THR A 401 30.91 -51.84 -56.70
N GLU A 402 31.54 -52.05 -57.85
CA GLU A 402 32.42 -53.18 -58.09
C GLU A 402 33.83 -52.90 -57.54
N CYS A 403 34.45 -53.85 -56.82
CA CYS A 403 35.79 -53.69 -56.25
C CYS A 403 36.85 -53.21 -57.26
N ALA A 404 36.67 -53.55 -58.54
CA ALA A 404 37.56 -53.19 -59.64
C ALA A 404 37.56 -51.69 -60.00
N SER A 405 36.54 -50.94 -59.59
CA SER A 405 36.47 -49.48 -59.78
C SER A 405 37.52 -48.73 -58.94
N CYS A 406 37.88 -49.31 -57.79
CA CYS A 406 38.80 -48.71 -56.80
C CYS A 406 40.10 -49.51 -56.63
N HIS A 407 40.09 -50.82 -56.89
CA HIS A 407 41.25 -51.69 -56.75
C HIS A 407 41.65 -52.28 -58.10
N THR A 408 42.94 -52.19 -58.42
CA THR A 408 43.51 -52.99 -59.50
C THR A 408 43.41 -54.46 -59.11
N SER A 409 42.99 -55.31 -60.05
CA SER A 409 42.96 -56.75 -59.84
C SER A 409 44.35 -57.24 -59.40
N PRO A 410 44.48 -57.97 -58.29
CA PRO A 410 45.77 -58.54 -57.88
C PRO A 410 46.24 -59.66 -58.85
N HIS A 411 45.42 -60.03 -59.83
CA HIS A 411 45.69 -61.09 -60.80
C HIS A 411 46.08 -60.58 -62.20
N SER A 412 46.29 -59.28 -62.41
CA SER A 412 46.63 -58.71 -63.73
C SER A 412 48.13 -58.55 -64.00
N ALA A 413 49.01 -59.15 -63.19
CA ALA A 413 50.42 -59.31 -63.51
C ALA A 413 50.71 -60.78 -63.82
N SER A 414 50.88 -61.10 -65.10
CA SER A 414 51.55 -62.31 -65.58
C SER A 414 52.63 -61.90 -66.56
#